data_AF-A0A937S929-F1
#
_entry.id   AF-A0A937S929-F1
#
_cell.length_a   1.000
_cell.length_b   1.000
_cell.length_c   1.000
_cell.angle_alpha   90.00
_cell.angle_beta   90.00
_cell.angle_gamma   90.00
#
_symmetry.space_group_name_H-M   'P 1'
#
loop_
_entity.id
_entity.type
_entity.pdbx_description
1 polymer ?
#
loop_
_entity_poly.entity_id
_entity_poly.type
_entity_poly.pdbx_seq_one_letter_code
_entity_poly.pdbx_strand_id
1 'polypeptide(L)'
;MCIEFGREICGDLSHAETREWIVTNGMGGYASGTVAGLLTRRYHGLLVAALKPPLGRTLLLTKLDEMALYDGQAYALYTDRWANDIVAPQGYRHIERFTLEGTIPTWRFAYANALVEKRIWMQQGANTTYVQYTLKRATQPLTLTLKALVNYRDYHGSTQSNGWGMSIDPISQGISVIAYPDATPIYLLSDRATVTPAHNWYYNFELAIEQYRGLSDREDHLHAATFEVTLHPGEAVTFVASTEKQPNLDGETALKLRRTQEQRLINLWKGNQPGNGNHGNTPAWVNRLVLAADQFIVDRPLPDEPSGKTIIAGYHWFGDWGRDTMISLPGLTIATGRAEIARAILRTFANYVDQGMLPNRFPDADEQPEYNTVDATLWYFEALRLYYNATDDDELLRELFPVLADMIDWHCRGTRYNIHLDSADGLLYAGEAGVQLTWMDAKVGDWVVTPRIGKPIEINA
;
A
#
# COMPACT_ATOMS: atom_id res chain seq x y z
N MET A 1 17.05 -10.90 12.02
CA MET A 1 16.59 -9.67 12.66
C MET A 1 15.13 -9.53 12.34
N CYS A 2 14.27 -9.54 13.37
CA CYS A 2 12.86 -9.14 13.30
C CYS A 2 12.81 -7.59 13.34
N ILE A 3 11.81 -6.91 12.76
CA ILE A 3 11.60 -5.48 13.09
C ILE A 3 10.78 -5.61 14.35
N GLU A 4 11.37 -5.23 15.47
CA GLU A 4 10.80 -5.43 16.78
C GLU A 4 11.09 -4.20 17.62
N PHE A 5 10.06 -3.74 18.30
CA PHE A 5 10.09 -2.61 19.20
C PHE A 5 9.49 -3.05 20.53
N GLY A 6 10.22 -2.85 21.63
CA GLY A 6 9.71 -3.09 22.97
C GLY A 6 9.02 -1.87 23.55
N ARG A 7 8.70 -1.95 24.84
CA ARG A 7 8.02 -0.90 25.60
C ARG A 7 8.75 0.44 25.58
N GLU A 8 10.08 0.42 25.46
CA GLU A 8 10.93 1.61 25.37
C GLU A 8 10.67 2.45 24.11
N ILE A 9 10.15 1.83 23.05
CA ILE A 9 9.74 2.53 21.83
C ILE A 9 8.22 2.64 21.77
N CYS A 10 7.49 1.55 22.01
CA CYS A 10 6.04 1.52 21.84
C CYS A 10 5.30 2.36 22.90
N GLY A 11 5.84 2.43 24.12
CA GLY A 11 5.26 3.17 25.25
C GLY A 11 5.60 4.66 25.26
N ASP A 12 6.37 5.15 24.29
CA ASP A 12 6.70 6.56 24.10
C ASP A 12 6.10 7.05 22.79
N LEU A 13 5.13 7.97 22.89
CA LEU A 13 4.38 8.45 21.73
C LEU A 13 5.29 9.07 20.66
N SER A 14 6.28 9.85 21.06
CA SER A 14 7.20 10.56 20.13
C SER A 14 7.97 9.58 19.23
N HIS A 15 8.24 8.39 19.75
CA HIS A 15 8.88 7.30 19.02
C HIS A 15 7.88 6.42 18.28
N ALA A 16 6.73 6.08 18.89
CA ALA A 16 5.76 5.17 18.32
C ALA A 16 4.97 5.77 17.15
N GLU A 17 4.71 7.09 17.14
CA GLU A 17 3.94 7.76 16.09
C GLU A 17 4.73 7.99 14.80
N THR A 18 6.06 8.00 14.87
CA THR A 18 6.96 8.17 13.72
C THR A 18 7.32 6.85 13.04
N ARG A 19 6.91 5.71 13.61
CA ARG A 19 7.12 4.37 13.07
C ARG A 19 5.83 3.90 12.43
N GLU A 20 5.85 3.74 11.11
CA GLU A 20 4.70 3.35 10.31
C GLU A 20 4.82 1.91 9.83
N TRP A 21 3.68 1.27 9.61
CA TRP A 21 3.58 -0.05 8.99
C TRP A 21 2.64 0.02 7.78
N ILE A 22 2.84 -0.88 6.83
CA ILE A 22 1.97 -1.04 5.67
C ILE A 22 1.86 -2.52 5.28
N VAL A 23 0.64 -2.93 4.94
CA VAL A 23 0.34 -4.21 4.28
C VAL A 23 -0.45 -3.93 3.02
N THR A 24 -0.20 -4.69 1.96
CA THR A 24 -0.81 -4.49 0.64
C THR A 24 -1.51 -5.78 0.18
N ASN A 25 -2.42 -5.64 -0.78
CA ASN A 25 -3.22 -6.73 -1.32
C ASN A 25 -2.88 -7.11 -2.77
N GLY A 26 -1.86 -6.50 -3.38
CA GLY A 26 -1.51 -6.74 -4.79
C GLY A 26 -2.48 -6.15 -5.81
N MET A 27 -3.47 -5.36 -5.39
CA MET A 27 -4.41 -4.65 -6.27
C MET A 27 -4.18 -3.14 -6.25
N GLY A 28 -3.13 -2.64 -5.61
CA GLY A 28 -2.95 -1.21 -5.31
C GLY A 28 -3.60 -0.78 -3.98
N GLY A 29 -4.45 -1.62 -3.38
CA GLY A 29 -5.03 -1.39 -2.06
C GLY A 29 -4.08 -1.73 -0.91
N TYR A 30 -4.29 -1.10 0.23
CA TYR A 30 -3.41 -1.26 1.40
C TYR A 30 -4.12 -0.98 2.73
N ALA A 31 -3.48 -1.40 3.82
CA ALA A 31 -3.74 -0.95 5.17
C ALA A 31 -2.44 -0.40 5.77
N SER A 32 -2.52 0.72 6.50
CA SER A 32 -1.36 1.40 7.04
C SER A 32 -1.72 2.26 8.25
N GLY A 33 -0.75 2.45 9.14
CA GLY A 33 -0.87 3.32 10.29
C GLY A 33 0.44 3.41 11.06
N THR A 34 0.40 4.03 12.24
CA THR A 34 1.53 4.10 13.16
C THR A 34 1.58 2.88 14.09
N VAL A 35 2.75 2.62 14.70
CA VAL A 35 2.88 1.64 15.78
C VAL A 35 2.02 2.04 16.99
N ALA A 36 1.83 3.34 17.25
CA ALA A 36 0.99 3.86 18.33
C ALA A 36 -0.52 3.63 18.14
N GLY A 37 -0.96 3.23 16.93
CA GLY A 37 -2.37 3.15 16.57
C GLY A 37 -3.05 4.51 16.35
N LEU A 38 -2.24 5.59 16.33
CA LEU A 38 -2.65 6.97 16.09
C LEU A 38 -2.69 7.25 14.58
N LEU A 39 -3.66 8.03 14.12
CA LEU A 39 -3.68 8.61 12.77
C LEU A 39 -2.77 9.86 12.75
N THR A 40 -1.85 9.92 11.80
CA THR A 40 -1.02 11.13 11.57
C THR A 40 -1.09 11.65 10.14
N ARG A 41 -1.64 10.84 9.22
CA ARG A 41 -1.76 11.11 7.79
C ARG A 41 -3.17 10.81 7.32
N ARG A 42 -3.61 11.50 6.25
CA ARG A 42 -4.87 11.14 5.55
C ARG A 42 -4.79 9.79 4.83
N TYR A 43 -3.60 9.22 4.74
CA TYR A 43 -3.35 7.95 4.07
C TYR A 43 -3.44 6.76 5.03
N HIS A 44 -3.62 6.98 6.34
CA HIS A 44 -3.81 5.89 7.29
C HIS A 44 -5.21 5.31 7.21
N GLY A 45 -5.29 3.99 7.35
CA GLY A 45 -6.53 3.24 7.17
C GLY A 45 -6.29 1.75 7.37
N LEU A 46 -7.28 1.06 7.91
CA LEU A 46 -7.31 -0.41 7.93
C LEU A 46 -7.81 -1.00 6.61
N LEU A 47 -8.51 -0.23 5.77
CA LEU A 47 -8.82 -0.61 4.39
C LEU A 47 -8.86 0.64 3.50
N VAL A 48 -7.78 0.86 2.76
CA VAL A 48 -7.74 1.76 1.61
C VAL A 48 -7.84 0.89 0.36
N ALA A 49 -9.06 0.76 -0.17
CA ALA A 49 -9.39 -0.15 -1.25
C ALA A 49 -9.08 0.47 -2.62
N ALA A 50 -8.40 -0.27 -3.50
CA ALA A 50 -8.30 0.12 -4.90
C ALA A 50 -9.59 -0.31 -5.62
N LEU A 51 -10.52 0.64 -5.81
CA LEU A 51 -11.82 0.35 -6.44
C LEU A 51 -11.73 0.27 -7.98
N LYS A 52 -10.63 0.76 -8.56
CA LYS A 52 -10.29 0.63 -9.98
C LYS A 52 -8.82 0.17 -10.11
N PRO A 53 -8.48 -1.08 -9.74
CA PRO A 53 -7.09 -1.53 -9.61
C PRO A 53 -6.19 -1.16 -10.81
N PRO A 54 -4.96 -0.65 -10.57
CA PRO A 54 -4.33 -0.45 -9.26
C PRO A 54 -4.64 0.90 -8.58
N LEU A 55 -5.65 1.61 -9.10
CA LEU A 55 -5.97 3.01 -8.82
C LEU A 55 -7.34 3.15 -8.15
N GLY A 56 -7.81 4.38 -8.00
CA GLY A 56 -9.10 4.68 -7.34
C GLY A 56 -9.08 4.27 -5.86
N ARG A 57 -7.96 4.54 -5.18
CA ARG A 57 -7.75 4.22 -3.77
C ARG A 57 -8.72 5.02 -2.90
N THR A 58 -9.60 4.31 -2.22
CA THR A 58 -10.67 4.87 -1.40
C THR A 58 -10.52 4.41 0.04
N LEU A 59 -10.46 5.33 1.01
CA LEU A 59 -10.48 4.99 2.43
C LEU A 59 -11.88 4.50 2.81
N LEU A 60 -12.00 3.23 3.18
CA LEU A 60 -13.27 2.58 3.55
C LEU A 60 -13.36 2.31 5.05
N LEU A 61 -12.29 1.75 5.64
CA LEU A 61 -12.17 1.57 7.10
C LEU A 61 -10.96 2.36 7.60
N THR A 62 -11.21 3.37 8.43
CA THR A 62 -10.15 4.18 9.03
C THR A 62 -9.42 3.40 10.11
N LYS A 63 -10.12 3.01 11.17
CA LYS A 63 -9.52 2.31 12.32
C LYS A 63 -10.57 1.57 13.14
N LEU A 64 -10.08 0.78 14.08
CA LEU A 64 -10.87 0.23 15.18
C LEU A 64 -10.43 0.93 16.46
N ASP A 65 -11.37 1.45 17.24
CA ASP A 65 -11.08 1.84 18.63
C ASP A 65 -11.36 0.64 19.53
N GLU A 66 -10.30 0.02 20.06
CA GLU A 66 -10.42 -1.19 20.87
C GLU A 66 -10.48 -0.89 22.37
N MET A 67 -11.48 -1.44 23.05
CA MET A 67 -11.62 -1.38 24.50
C MET A 67 -11.68 -2.80 25.07
N ALA A 68 -10.83 -3.08 26.06
CA ALA A 68 -10.86 -4.34 26.79
C ALA A 68 -11.45 -4.11 28.18
N LEU A 69 -12.56 -4.78 28.48
CA LEU A 69 -13.10 -4.88 29.84
C LEU A 69 -12.52 -6.15 30.49
N TYR A 70 -11.70 -5.93 31.52
CA TYR A 70 -11.01 -7.00 32.22
C TYR A 70 -10.92 -6.67 33.71
N ASP A 71 -11.29 -7.63 34.57
CA ASP A 71 -11.30 -7.44 36.03
C ASP A 71 -12.13 -6.23 36.50
N GLY A 72 -13.26 -5.99 35.84
CA GLY A 72 -14.12 -4.83 36.12
C GLY A 72 -13.54 -3.47 35.72
N GLN A 73 -12.36 -3.44 35.09
CA GLN A 73 -11.72 -2.22 34.58
C GLN A 73 -11.71 -2.20 33.06
N ALA A 74 -11.88 -1.00 32.49
CA ALA A 74 -11.80 -0.78 31.05
C ALA A 74 -10.43 -0.24 30.65
N TYR A 75 -9.81 -0.85 29.65
CA TYR A 75 -8.52 -0.48 29.09
C TYR A 75 -8.71 -0.10 27.61
N ALA A 76 -8.44 1.16 27.28
CA ALA A 76 -8.38 1.59 25.88
C ALA A 76 -7.06 1.15 25.25
N LEU A 77 -7.12 0.41 24.16
CA LEU A 77 -5.94 -0.11 23.45
C LEU A 77 -5.63 0.68 22.16
N TYR A 78 -6.41 1.73 21.89
CA TYR A 78 -6.21 2.68 20.80
C TYR A 78 -5.68 4.02 21.29
N THR A 79 -5.15 4.82 20.36
CA THR A 79 -4.68 6.18 20.63
C THR A 79 -5.30 7.13 19.60
N ASP A 80 -5.76 8.30 20.04
CA ASP A 80 -6.24 9.37 19.15
C ASP A 80 -5.63 10.71 19.51
N ARG A 81 -5.49 11.55 18.49
CA ARG A 81 -5.13 12.96 18.61
C ARG A 81 -6.31 13.79 18.13
N TRP A 82 -6.80 14.62 19.01
CA TRP A 82 -7.88 15.57 18.74
C TRP A 82 -7.29 16.96 18.55
N ALA A 83 -8.07 17.84 17.95
CA ALA A 83 -7.73 19.25 17.82
C ALA A 83 -7.15 19.84 19.11
N ASN A 84 -6.10 20.66 18.95
CA ASN A 84 -5.26 21.24 20.00
C ASN A 84 -4.26 20.25 20.61
N ASP A 85 -3.78 19.27 19.85
CA ASP A 85 -2.77 18.29 20.25
C ASP A 85 -3.13 17.44 21.48
N ILE A 86 -4.43 17.30 21.79
CA ILE A 86 -4.87 16.47 22.92
C ILE A 86 -4.81 15.00 22.49
N VAL A 87 -3.92 14.23 23.14
CA VAL A 87 -3.80 12.78 22.91
C VAL A 87 -4.59 12.02 23.97
N ALA A 88 -5.76 11.51 23.58
CA ALA A 88 -6.63 10.71 24.44
C ALA A 88 -7.56 9.78 23.62
N PRO A 89 -7.73 8.51 24.00
CA PRO A 89 -7.00 7.80 25.05
C PRO A 89 -5.54 7.53 24.65
N GLN A 90 -4.75 6.99 25.59
CA GLN A 90 -3.31 6.78 25.44
C GLN A 90 -2.98 5.29 25.38
N GLY A 91 -3.68 4.54 24.52
CA GLY A 91 -3.56 3.09 24.43
C GLY A 91 -2.17 2.60 24.05
N TYR A 92 -1.35 3.43 23.40
CA TYR A 92 0.06 3.14 23.12
C TYR A 92 0.85 2.72 24.37
N ARG A 93 0.49 3.22 25.56
CA ARG A 93 1.13 2.86 26.83
C ARG A 93 0.94 1.39 27.21
N HIS A 94 -0.08 0.74 26.68
CA HIS A 94 -0.34 -0.68 26.89
C HIS A 94 0.40 -1.59 25.90
N ILE A 95 1.02 -1.04 24.85
CA ILE A 95 1.80 -1.85 23.90
C ILE A 95 3.08 -2.31 24.57
N GLU A 96 3.15 -3.60 24.89
CA GLU A 96 4.37 -4.26 25.37
C GLU A 96 5.39 -4.40 24.25
N ARG A 97 4.90 -4.74 23.05
CA ARG A 97 5.74 -5.08 21.91
C ARG A 97 5.02 -4.87 20.59
N PHE A 98 5.75 -4.39 19.60
CA PHE A 98 5.40 -4.45 18.19
C PHE A 98 6.42 -5.33 17.45
N THR A 99 5.96 -6.19 16.56
CA THR A 99 6.80 -6.99 15.66
C THR A 99 6.23 -7.00 14.26
N LEU A 100 7.10 -6.95 13.25
CA LEU A 100 6.76 -7.28 11.87
C LEU A 100 7.11 -8.74 11.59
N GLU A 101 6.12 -9.62 11.68
CA GLU A 101 6.25 -11.05 11.38
C GLU A 101 6.10 -11.30 9.87
N GLY A 102 7.22 -11.42 9.15
CA GLY A 102 7.16 -11.38 7.69
C GLY A 102 6.76 -9.97 7.26
N THR A 103 5.56 -9.83 6.68
CA THR A 103 4.94 -8.52 6.44
C THR A 103 3.78 -8.20 7.39
N ILE A 104 3.47 -9.08 8.35
CA ILE A 104 2.29 -8.97 9.22
C ILE A 104 2.63 -8.13 10.46
N PRO A 105 2.16 -6.88 10.57
CA PRO A 105 2.30 -6.10 11.79
C PRO A 105 1.52 -6.75 12.93
N THR A 106 2.19 -6.92 14.06
CA THR A 106 1.69 -7.63 15.23
C THR A 106 1.97 -6.83 16.48
N TRP A 107 0.96 -6.61 17.30
CA TRP A 107 1.06 -5.93 18.59
C TRP A 107 0.79 -6.91 19.72
N ARG A 108 1.48 -6.73 20.84
CA ARG A 108 1.09 -7.31 22.12
C ARG A 108 0.77 -6.21 23.11
N PHE A 109 -0.45 -6.21 23.61
CA PHE A 109 -0.92 -5.30 24.63
C PHE A 109 -0.89 -6.00 25.98
N ALA A 110 -0.19 -5.40 26.96
CA ALA A 110 -0.11 -5.90 28.33
C ALA A 110 -0.72 -4.88 29.30
N TYR A 111 -1.74 -5.33 30.03
CA TYR A 111 -2.44 -4.57 31.06
C TYR A 111 -2.90 -5.54 32.16
N ALA A 112 -2.75 -5.14 33.42
CA ALA A 112 -2.85 -6.05 34.57
C ALA A 112 -2.01 -7.33 34.34
N ASN A 113 -2.63 -8.52 34.38
CA ASN A 113 -2.01 -9.80 34.06
C ASN A 113 -2.43 -10.36 32.68
N ALA A 114 -3.21 -9.60 31.90
CA ALA A 114 -3.66 -9.96 30.57
C ALA A 114 -2.63 -9.61 29.50
N LEU A 115 -2.60 -10.40 28.42
CA LEU A 115 -1.80 -10.19 27.22
C LEU A 115 -2.66 -10.47 25.99
N VAL A 116 -3.00 -9.45 25.22
CA VAL A 116 -3.75 -9.55 23.97
C VAL A 116 -2.80 -9.33 22.80
N GLU A 117 -2.81 -10.24 21.83
CA GLU A 117 -2.09 -10.09 20.57
C GLU A 117 -3.05 -9.62 19.48
N LYS A 118 -2.67 -8.59 18.72
CA LYS A 118 -3.39 -8.08 17.54
C LYS A 118 -2.53 -8.31 16.30
N ARG A 119 -3.13 -8.81 15.22
CA ARG A 119 -2.48 -9.01 13.90
C ARG A 119 -3.30 -8.34 12.82
N ILE A 120 -2.65 -7.74 11.83
CA ILE A 120 -3.31 -7.18 10.65
C ILE A 120 -2.67 -7.74 9.39
N TRP A 121 -3.46 -8.22 8.44
CA TRP A 121 -2.99 -8.59 7.10
C TRP A 121 -4.10 -8.41 6.07
N MET A 122 -3.74 -8.38 4.80
CA MET A 122 -4.70 -8.33 3.69
C MET A 122 -4.66 -9.62 2.87
N GLN A 123 -5.81 -9.96 2.31
CA GLN A 123 -5.92 -11.03 1.31
C GLN A 123 -5.26 -10.59 0.00
N GLN A 124 -4.46 -11.46 -0.60
CA GLN A 124 -3.93 -11.21 -1.94
C GLN A 124 -5.07 -11.21 -2.98
N GLY A 125 -5.10 -10.20 -3.85
CA GLY A 125 -6.08 -10.08 -4.94
C GLY A 125 -7.49 -9.70 -4.48
N ALA A 126 -7.67 -9.24 -3.24
CA ALA A 126 -8.96 -8.74 -2.76
C ALA A 126 -8.82 -7.49 -1.87
N ASN A 127 -9.78 -6.58 -1.93
CA ASN A 127 -9.91 -5.46 -0.99
C ASN A 127 -10.49 -5.97 0.34
N THR A 128 -9.75 -6.85 1.00
CA THR A 128 -10.12 -7.52 2.26
C THR A 128 -9.00 -7.42 3.27
N THR A 129 -9.27 -6.80 4.42
CA THR A 129 -8.36 -6.72 5.57
C THR A 129 -8.88 -7.59 6.70
N TYR A 130 -7.97 -8.38 7.27
CA TYR A 130 -8.18 -9.15 8.49
C TYR A 130 -7.53 -8.44 9.67
N VAL A 131 -8.26 -8.34 10.77
CA VAL A 131 -7.75 -7.94 12.08
C VAL A 131 -8.10 -9.03 13.09
N GLN A 132 -7.09 -9.75 13.57
CA GLN A 132 -7.29 -10.84 14.52
C GLN A 132 -6.78 -10.46 15.89
N TYR A 133 -7.58 -10.74 16.92
CA TYR A 133 -7.21 -10.59 18.32
C TYR A 133 -7.15 -11.95 18.97
N THR A 134 -6.07 -12.23 19.72
CA THR A 134 -5.93 -13.47 20.50
C THR A 134 -5.64 -13.12 21.95
N LEU A 135 -6.39 -13.68 22.89
CA LEU A 135 -6.07 -13.59 24.31
C LEU A 135 -4.96 -14.59 24.65
N LYS A 136 -3.71 -14.17 24.59
CA LYS A 136 -2.54 -15.05 24.79
C LYS A 136 -2.38 -15.51 26.23
N ARG A 137 -2.71 -14.64 27.18
CA ARG A 137 -2.57 -14.88 28.63
C ARG A 137 -3.57 -14.03 29.39
N ALA A 138 -4.28 -14.61 30.34
CA ALA A 138 -5.05 -13.92 31.38
C ALA A 138 -5.45 -14.94 32.46
N THR A 139 -5.90 -14.45 33.61
CA THR A 139 -6.45 -15.30 34.69
C THR A 139 -7.96 -15.50 34.59
N GLN A 140 -8.65 -14.68 33.79
CA GLN A 140 -10.09 -14.75 33.55
C GLN A 140 -10.42 -14.34 32.10
N PRO A 141 -11.65 -14.54 31.63
CA PRO A 141 -12.07 -14.03 30.33
C PRO A 141 -12.01 -12.50 30.27
N LEU A 142 -11.89 -11.95 29.06
CA LEU A 142 -12.01 -10.51 28.81
C LEU A 142 -13.09 -10.24 27.77
N THR A 143 -13.79 -9.12 27.89
CA THR A 143 -14.69 -8.64 26.84
C THR A 143 -13.95 -7.60 26.00
N LEU A 144 -13.86 -7.85 24.71
CA LEU A 144 -13.26 -6.94 23.73
C LEU A 144 -14.37 -6.26 22.95
N THR A 145 -14.33 -4.93 22.91
CA THR A 145 -15.21 -4.09 22.14
C THR A 145 -14.42 -3.39 21.04
N LEU A 146 -14.87 -3.48 19.79
CA LEU A 146 -14.24 -2.88 18.61
C LEU A 146 -15.21 -1.88 17.98
N LYS A 147 -14.94 -0.60 18.15
CA LYS A 147 -15.70 0.45 17.46
C LYS A 147 -15.11 0.68 16.08
N ALA A 148 -15.88 0.40 15.03
CA ALA A 148 -15.45 0.57 13.66
C ALA A 148 -15.70 2.00 13.16
N LEU A 149 -14.63 2.72 12.86
CA LEU A 149 -14.65 4.05 12.26
C LEU A 149 -14.42 3.92 10.74
N VAL A 150 -15.44 4.28 9.97
CA VAL A 150 -15.45 4.20 8.50
C VAL A 150 -15.38 5.57 7.85
N ASN A 151 -15.02 5.57 6.58
CA ASN A 151 -15.06 6.73 5.70
C ASN A 151 -15.41 6.26 4.28
N TYR A 152 -15.58 7.19 3.35
CA TYR A 152 -15.66 6.88 1.93
C TYR A 152 -15.12 8.05 1.13
N ARG A 153 -13.80 8.12 0.98
CA ARG A 153 -13.17 9.22 0.25
C ARG A 153 -11.94 8.77 -0.50
N ASP A 154 -11.58 9.54 -1.52
CA ASP A 154 -10.29 9.43 -2.18
C ASP A 154 -9.14 9.54 -1.17
N TYR A 155 -8.06 8.80 -1.41
CA TYR A 155 -6.89 8.74 -0.53
C TYR A 155 -6.12 10.07 -0.41
N HIS A 156 -6.17 10.94 -1.43
CA HIS A 156 -5.67 12.32 -1.34
C HIS A 156 -6.69 13.29 -0.74
N GLY A 157 -7.96 12.92 -0.67
CA GLY A 157 -9.03 13.74 -0.12
C GLY A 157 -9.03 13.85 1.41
N SER A 158 -10.00 14.60 1.93
CA SER A 158 -10.31 14.73 3.35
C SER A 158 -11.81 14.77 3.55
N THR A 159 -12.31 14.22 4.65
CA THR A 159 -13.73 14.21 4.96
C THR A 159 -14.07 15.19 6.08
N GLN A 160 -15.07 16.04 5.84
CA GLN A 160 -15.86 16.69 6.89
C GLN A 160 -17.25 16.08 6.84
N SER A 161 -17.84 15.76 7.99
CA SER A 161 -19.09 15.00 7.99
C SER A 161 -20.21 15.72 7.26
N ASN A 162 -20.36 17.04 7.48
CA ASN A 162 -21.40 17.89 6.88
C ASN A 162 -22.82 17.27 6.89
N GLY A 163 -23.13 16.48 7.93
CA GLY A 163 -24.43 15.78 8.05
C GLY A 163 -24.60 14.58 7.11
N TRP A 164 -23.51 14.02 6.57
CA TRP A 164 -23.54 12.90 5.65
C TRP A 164 -24.12 11.64 6.30
N GLY A 165 -25.29 11.22 5.80
CA GLY A 165 -25.99 10.02 6.20
C GLY A 165 -25.65 8.81 5.33
N MET A 166 -24.59 8.07 5.66
CA MET A 166 -24.34 6.75 5.05
C MET A 166 -25.40 5.73 5.48
N SER A 167 -25.80 4.82 4.60
CA SER A 167 -26.68 3.69 4.95
C SER A 167 -25.89 2.64 5.72
N ILE A 168 -26.48 2.11 6.79
CA ILE A 168 -25.86 1.07 7.62
C ILE A 168 -26.91 -0.01 7.86
N ASP A 169 -26.74 -1.13 7.19
CA ASP A 169 -27.69 -2.23 7.17
C ASP A 169 -27.11 -3.45 7.92
N PRO A 170 -27.77 -3.94 8.98
CA PRO A 170 -27.40 -5.21 9.61
C PRO A 170 -27.45 -6.36 8.62
N ILE A 171 -26.44 -7.20 8.62
CA ILE A 171 -26.38 -8.43 7.84
C ILE A 171 -25.95 -9.60 8.73
N SER A 172 -25.96 -10.81 8.18
CA SER A 172 -25.42 -11.96 8.90
C SER A 172 -23.96 -11.69 9.28
N GLN A 173 -23.63 -11.89 10.55
CA GLN A 173 -22.26 -11.75 11.09
C GLN A 173 -21.65 -10.34 10.99
N GLY A 174 -22.44 -9.28 10.75
CA GLY A 174 -21.90 -7.93 10.61
C GLY A 174 -22.86 -6.85 10.11
N ILE A 175 -22.30 -5.86 9.44
CA ILE A 175 -23.04 -4.76 8.79
C ILE A 175 -22.52 -4.52 7.36
N SER A 176 -23.38 -3.96 6.52
CA SER A 176 -23.05 -3.36 5.22
C SER A 176 -23.17 -1.85 5.34
N VAL A 177 -22.16 -1.09 4.90
CA VAL A 177 -22.23 0.37 4.81
C VAL A 177 -22.21 0.79 3.34
N ILE A 178 -23.12 1.69 2.96
CA ILE A 178 -23.21 2.27 1.63
C ILE A 178 -23.17 3.79 1.77
N ALA A 179 -22.12 4.41 1.20
CA ALA A 179 -21.86 5.82 1.43
C ALA A 179 -22.82 6.76 0.67
N TYR A 180 -23.20 6.39 -0.56
CA TYR A 180 -24.17 7.08 -1.41
C TYR A 180 -24.72 6.09 -2.47
N PRO A 181 -25.80 6.42 -3.21
CA PRO A 181 -26.30 5.57 -4.29
C PRO A 181 -25.17 5.24 -5.29
N ASP A 182 -24.97 3.95 -5.59
CA ASP A 182 -23.90 3.41 -6.46
C ASP A 182 -22.48 3.36 -5.85
N ALA A 183 -22.29 3.73 -4.58
CA ALA A 183 -21.03 3.47 -3.88
C ALA A 183 -20.77 1.96 -3.76
N THR A 184 -19.49 1.55 -3.86
CA THR A 184 -19.10 0.18 -3.55
C THR A 184 -19.38 -0.11 -2.07
N PRO A 185 -20.20 -1.11 -1.72
CA PRO A 185 -20.48 -1.41 -0.32
C PRO A 185 -19.21 -1.85 0.43
N ILE A 186 -19.09 -1.43 1.68
CA ILE A 186 -18.14 -2.02 2.63
C ILE A 186 -18.88 -2.96 3.58
N TYR A 187 -18.35 -4.16 3.73
CA TYR A 187 -18.82 -5.18 4.66
C TYR A 187 -17.87 -5.24 5.84
N LEU A 188 -18.40 -5.03 7.04
CA LEU A 188 -17.67 -5.20 8.30
C LEU A 188 -18.26 -6.40 9.01
N LEU A 189 -17.46 -7.44 9.17
CA LEU A 189 -17.89 -8.77 9.58
C LEU A 189 -17.01 -9.31 10.70
N SER A 190 -17.52 -10.27 11.45
CA SER A 190 -16.74 -11.06 12.39
C SER A 190 -17.16 -12.51 12.38
N ASP A 191 -16.21 -13.41 12.62
CA ASP A 191 -16.49 -14.85 12.76
C ASP A 191 -17.51 -15.15 13.86
N ARG A 192 -17.46 -14.41 14.99
CA ARG A 192 -18.32 -14.69 16.15
C ARG A 192 -18.72 -13.52 17.04
N ALA A 193 -18.32 -12.28 16.74
CA ALA A 193 -18.71 -11.13 17.57
C ALA A 193 -20.19 -10.74 17.39
N THR A 194 -20.80 -10.24 18.47
CA THR A 194 -22.12 -9.58 18.43
C THR A 194 -21.94 -8.17 17.90
N VAL A 195 -22.85 -7.70 17.03
CA VAL A 195 -22.69 -6.43 16.32
C VAL A 195 -23.85 -5.51 16.61
N THR A 196 -23.53 -4.28 17.01
CA THR A 196 -24.50 -3.19 17.22
C THR A 196 -24.19 -2.07 16.22
N PRO A 197 -25.06 -1.83 15.22
CA PRO A 197 -24.93 -0.69 14.30
C PRO A 197 -24.96 0.64 15.06
N ALA A 198 -24.27 1.63 14.53
CA ALA A 198 -24.23 2.99 15.04
C ALA A 198 -24.16 3.98 13.88
N HIS A 199 -24.53 5.25 14.13
CA HIS A 199 -24.38 6.32 13.14
C HIS A 199 -23.99 7.61 13.86
N ASN A 200 -22.77 7.63 14.39
CA ASN A 200 -22.24 8.77 15.13
C ASN A 200 -20.94 9.25 14.49
N TRP A 201 -20.92 10.50 14.03
CA TRP A 201 -19.69 11.11 13.53
C TRP A 201 -18.79 11.53 14.70
N TYR A 202 -17.52 11.15 14.60
CA TYR A 202 -16.43 11.62 15.45
C TYR A 202 -15.65 12.68 14.69
N TYR A 203 -15.39 13.81 15.34
CA TYR A 203 -14.94 15.03 14.68
C TYR A 203 -13.51 15.40 15.05
N ASN A 204 -12.84 16.10 14.14
CA ASN A 204 -11.57 16.79 14.39
C ASN A 204 -10.43 15.86 14.84
N PHE A 205 -10.24 14.73 14.18
CA PHE A 205 -8.98 13.98 14.26
C PHE A 205 -7.87 14.83 13.67
N GLU A 206 -6.79 15.05 14.43
CA GLU A 206 -5.67 15.89 14.02
C GLU A 206 -4.56 15.05 13.36
N LEU A 207 -4.23 15.40 12.12
CA LEU A 207 -3.27 14.70 11.27
C LEU A 207 -1.94 15.47 11.24
N ALA A 208 -1.11 15.24 12.26
CA ALA A 208 0.13 15.98 12.49
C ALA A 208 1.09 16.07 11.29
N ILE A 209 1.15 15.02 10.45
CA ILE A 209 2.01 15.05 9.26
C ILE A 209 1.40 15.86 8.13
N GLU A 210 0.07 15.90 8.00
CA GLU A 210 -0.57 16.79 7.02
C GLU A 210 -0.42 18.26 7.43
N GLN A 211 -0.50 18.55 8.74
CA GLN A 211 -0.21 19.88 9.29
C GLN A 211 1.23 20.31 8.97
N TYR A 212 2.22 19.45 9.23
CA TYR A 212 3.62 19.70 8.88
C TYR A 212 3.81 19.99 7.37
N ARG A 213 3.02 19.34 6.52
CA ARG A 213 3.04 19.54 5.05
C ARG A 213 2.26 20.77 4.58
N GLY A 214 1.60 21.51 5.48
CA GLY A 214 0.75 22.65 5.14
C GLY A 214 -0.53 22.24 4.40
N LEU A 215 -1.02 21.02 4.62
CA LEU A 215 -2.25 20.49 4.03
C LEU A 215 -3.39 20.51 5.05
N SER A 216 -4.63 20.27 4.58
CA SER A 216 -5.77 20.04 5.49
C SER A 216 -5.44 18.93 6.50
N ASP A 217 -5.47 19.27 7.77
CA ASP A 217 -4.93 18.48 8.89
C ASP A 217 -6.00 17.98 9.84
N ARG A 218 -7.28 18.12 9.48
CA ARG A 218 -8.42 17.68 10.29
C ARG A 218 -9.36 16.82 9.48
N GLU A 219 -9.87 15.79 10.14
CA GLU A 219 -10.77 14.85 9.51
C GLU A 219 -11.85 14.32 10.47
N ASP A 220 -13.02 14.02 9.91
CA ASP A 220 -14.13 13.39 10.60
C ASP A 220 -14.31 11.93 10.12
N HIS A 221 -14.74 11.06 11.03
CA HIS A 221 -14.99 9.64 10.74
C HIS A 221 -16.31 9.16 11.33
N LEU A 222 -17.00 8.26 10.61
CA LEU A 222 -18.28 7.73 11.04
C LEU A 222 -18.09 6.46 11.87
N HIS A 223 -18.59 6.43 13.10
CA HIS A 223 -18.77 5.18 13.84
C HIS A 223 -19.97 4.43 13.26
N ALA A 224 -19.69 3.34 12.55
CA ALA A 224 -20.69 2.55 11.84
C ALA A 224 -21.22 1.34 12.62
N ALA A 225 -20.37 0.71 13.44
CA ALA A 225 -20.81 -0.36 14.32
C ALA A 225 -19.82 -0.59 15.47
N THR A 226 -20.33 -1.22 16.53
CA THR A 226 -19.55 -1.77 17.63
C THR A 226 -19.66 -3.29 17.62
N PHE A 227 -18.52 -3.98 17.58
CA PHE A 227 -18.43 -5.42 17.68
C PHE A 227 -18.01 -5.79 19.10
N GLU A 228 -18.68 -6.75 19.73
CA GLU A 228 -18.39 -7.20 21.09
C GLU A 228 -18.22 -8.71 21.15
N VAL A 229 -17.20 -9.17 21.87
CA VAL A 229 -16.90 -10.59 22.03
C VAL A 229 -16.21 -10.83 23.37
N THR A 230 -16.54 -11.94 24.03
CA THR A 230 -15.80 -12.41 25.20
C THR A 230 -14.78 -13.45 24.76
N LEU A 231 -13.52 -13.27 25.15
CA LEU A 231 -12.42 -14.18 24.84
C LEU A 231 -11.98 -14.90 26.11
N HIS A 232 -11.88 -16.23 26.03
CA HIS A 232 -11.13 -17.04 27.01
C HIS A 232 -9.64 -17.11 26.65
N PRO A 233 -8.74 -17.36 27.63
CA PRO A 233 -7.32 -17.55 27.34
C PRO A 233 -7.09 -18.64 26.28
N GLY A 234 -6.32 -18.30 25.24
CA GLY A 234 -6.07 -19.15 24.08
C GLY A 234 -7.03 -18.94 22.91
N GLU A 235 -8.16 -18.28 23.12
CA GLU A 235 -9.11 -18.02 22.04
C GLU A 235 -8.74 -16.78 21.20
N ALA A 236 -9.23 -16.80 19.97
CA ALA A 236 -9.13 -15.69 19.03
C ALA A 236 -10.51 -15.24 18.52
N VAL A 237 -10.55 -14.03 17.96
CA VAL A 237 -11.66 -13.50 17.18
C VAL A 237 -11.09 -12.82 15.96
N THR A 238 -11.78 -12.93 14.83
CA THR A 238 -11.38 -12.29 13.57
C THR A 238 -12.42 -11.26 13.18
N PHE A 239 -11.97 -10.03 12.98
CA PHE A 239 -12.72 -8.96 12.33
C PHE A 239 -12.26 -8.86 10.87
N VAL A 240 -13.20 -8.71 9.95
CA VAL A 240 -12.94 -8.64 8.51
C VAL A 240 -13.62 -7.40 7.94
N ALA A 241 -12.85 -6.57 7.25
CA ALA A 241 -13.37 -5.48 6.42
C ALA A 241 -13.15 -5.82 4.95
N SER A 242 -14.20 -5.79 4.14
CA SER A 242 -14.12 -6.20 2.73
C SER A 242 -15.06 -5.41 1.83
N THR A 243 -14.73 -5.31 0.55
CA THR A 243 -15.70 -4.94 -0.51
C THR A 243 -16.47 -6.15 -1.05
N GLU A 244 -16.13 -7.37 -0.63
CA GLU A 244 -16.84 -8.60 -0.97
C GLU A 244 -17.90 -8.91 0.08
N LYS A 245 -19.10 -9.33 -0.37
CA LYS A 245 -20.24 -9.59 0.52
C LYS A 245 -20.05 -10.83 1.41
N GLN A 246 -19.27 -11.80 0.94
CA GLN A 246 -19.06 -13.09 1.60
C GLN A 246 -17.56 -13.44 1.63
N PRO A 247 -16.72 -12.63 2.28
CA PRO A 247 -15.30 -12.94 2.41
C PRO A 247 -15.14 -14.16 3.34
N ASN A 248 -14.01 -14.84 3.25
CA ASN A 248 -13.69 -15.89 4.21
C ASN A 248 -13.52 -15.29 5.61
N LEU A 249 -14.33 -15.72 6.59
CA LEU A 249 -14.24 -15.28 7.98
C LEU A 249 -13.31 -16.14 8.85
N ASP A 250 -12.84 -17.28 8.35
CA ASP A 250 -11.85 -18.10 9.04
C ASP A 250 -10.46 -17.44 8.96
N GLY A 251 -10.17 -16.64 9.98
CA GLY A 251 -8.92 -15.92 10.12
C GLY A 251 -7.69 -16.83 10.24
N GLU A 252 -7.80 -18.04 10.79
CA GLU A 252 -6.66 -18.95 10.89
C GLU A 252 -6.28 -19.50 9.51
N THR A 253 -7.28 -19.92 8.73
CA THR A 253 -7.06 -20.33 7.34
C THR A 253 -6.52 -19.17 6.51
N ALA A 254 -7.07 -17.96 6.64
CA ALA A 254 -6.60 -16.77 5.93
C ALA A 254 -5.14 -16.39 6.32
N LEU A 255 -4.80 -16.45 7.60
CA LEU A 255 -3.44 -16.19 8.09
C LEU A 255 -2.44 -17.22 7.58
N LYS A 256 -2.83 -18.50 7.56
CA LYS A 256 -2.00 -19.58 7.01
C LYS A 256 -1.74 -19.39 5.51
N LEU A 257 -2.75 -18.95 4.74
CA LEU A 257 -2.58 -18.62 3.32
C LEU A 257 -1.55 -17.49 3.14
N ARG A 258 -1.65 -16.39 3.91
CA ARG A 258 -0.68 -15.29 3.87
C ARG A 258 0.74 -15.76 4.15
N ARG A 259 0.95 -16.51 5.23
CA ARG A 259 2.27 -17.06 5.59
C ARG A 259 2.83 -18.02 4.54
N THR A 260 1.96 -18.82 3.92
CA THR A 260 2.35 -19.74 2.84
C THR A 260 2.81 -18.98 1.61
N GLN A 261 2.13 -17.88 1.24
CA GLN A 261 2.55 -17.00 0.15
C GLN A 261 3.92 -16.38 0.42
N GLU A 262 4.13 -15.81 1.62
CA GLU A 262 5.42 -15.24 2.00
C GLU A 262 6.56 -16.27 1.94
N GLN A 263 6.31 -17.48 2.45
CA GLN A 263 7.29 -18.56 2.41
C GLN A 263 7.58 -19.01 0.98
N ARG A 264 6.57 -19.02 0.09
CA ARG A 264 6.75 -19.32 -1.34
C ARG A 264 7.66 -18.29 -2.01
N LEU A 265 7.49 -17.00 -1.74
CA LEU A 265 8.33 -15.94 -2.29
C LEU A 265 9.79 -16.08 -1.84
N ILE A 266 10.01 -16.33 -0.54
CA ILE A 266 11.36 -16.56 0.00
C ILE A 266 11.99 -17.82 -0.62
N ASN A 267 11.23 -18.90 -0.77
CA ASN A 267 11.74 -20.14 -1.36
C ASN A 267 12.06 -19.96 -2.86
N LEU A 268 11.22 -19.24 -3.60
CA LEU A 268 11.46 -18.92 -5.01
C LEU A 268 12.74 -18.12 -5.18
N TRP A 269 12.93 -17.06 -4.37
CA TRP A 269 14.14 -16.26 -4.40
C TRP A 269 15.38 -17.11 -4.10
N LYS A 270 15.33 -17.93 -3.04
CA LYS A 270 16.45 -18.83 -2.66
C LYS A 270 16.80 -19.83 -3.75
N GLY A 271 15.78 -20.42 -4.39
CA GLY A 271 15.96 -21.42 -5.46
C GLY A 271 16.60 -20.85 -6.73
N ASN A 272 16.47 -19.53 -6.95
CA ASN A 272 17.05 -18.83 -8.11
C ASN A 272 18.42 -18.19 -7.83
N GLN A 273 19.01 -18.36 -6.65
CA GLN A 273 20.33 -17.80 -6.37
C GLN A 273 21.45 -18.65 -6.99
N PRO A 274 22.43 -18.05 -7.70
CA PRO A 274 23.58 -18.77 -8.23
C PRO A 274 24.46 -19.29 -7.08
N GLY A 275 24.69 -20.62 -7.05
CA GLY A 275 25.53 -21.28 -6.04
C GLY A 275 24.72 -22.10 -5.03
N ASN A 276 24.37 -23.33 -5.41
CA ASN A 276 23.82 -24.36 -4.52
C ASN A 276 24.80 -24.65 -3.36
N GLY A 277 24.51 -24.20 -2.13
CA GLY A 277 25.19 -24.82 -0.99
C GLY A 277 25.25 -24.08 0.35
N ASN A 278 24.96 -22.78 0.44
CA ASN A 278 25.08 -22.09 1.73
C ASN A 278 23.97 -21.08 2.05
N HIS A 279 22.72 -21.41 1.69
CA HIS A 279 21.53 -20.60 2.03
C HIS A 279 21.21 -20.57 3.54
N GLY A 280 21.92 -21.36 4.36
CA GLY A 280 21.80 -21.33 5.82
C GLY A 280 22.32 -20.04 6.45
N ASN A 281 23.10 -19.23 5.72
CA ASN A 281 23.69 -17.99 6.22
C ASN A 281 23.10 -16.71 5.58
N THR A 282 21.96 -16.79 4.88
CA THR A 282 21.30 -15.60 4.35
C THR A 282 20.89 -14.69 5.51
N PRO A 283 21.35 -13.42 5.54
CA PRO A 283 20.92 -12.48 6.55
C PRO A 283 19.40 -12.29 6.50
N ALA A 284 18.73 -12.35 7.64
CA ALA A 284 17.28 -12.24 7.73
C ALA A 284 16.69 -10.93 7.15
N TRP A 285 17.50 -9.88 7.00
CA TRP A 285 17.05 -8.65 6.33
C TRP A 285 16.86 -8.83 4.82
N VAL A 286 17.57 -9.77 4.18
CA VAL A 286 17.39 -10.08 2.75
C VAL A 286 16.01 -10.68 2.49
N ASN A 287 15.57 -11.63 3.33
CA ASN A 287 14.20 -12.17 3.24
C ASN A 287 13.14 -11.05 3.33
N ARG A 288 13.41 -9.98 4.08
CA ARG A 288 12.49 -8.84 4.17
C ARG A 288 12.46 -8.03 2.88
N LEU A 289 13.61 -7.82 2.25
CA LEU A 289 13.63 -7.12 0.96
C LEU A 289 12.85 -7.91 -0.10
N VAL A 290 12.95 -9.25 -0.10
CA VAL A 290 12.14 -10.11 -0.97
C VAL A 290 10.64 -9.92 -0.72
N LEU A 291 10.22 -9.92 0.56
CA LEU A 291 8.81 -9.71 0.89
C LEU A 291 8.35 -8.26 0.64
N ALA A 292 9.19 -7.27 0.92
CA ALA A 292 8.89 -5.86 0.66
C ALA A 292 8.77 -5.59 -0.85
N ALA A 293 9.58 -6.25 -1.68
CA ALA A 293 9.49 -6.13 -3.13
C ALA A 293 8.15 -6.57 -3.69
N ASP A 294 7.53 -7.60 -3.07
CA ASP A 294 6.18 -8.05 -3.44
C ASP A 294 5.11 -6.99 -3.19
N GLN A 295 5.29 -6.11 -2.20
CA GLN A 295 4.25 -5.15 -1.81
C GLN A 295 3.95 -4.10 -2.87
N PHE A 296 4.89 -3.83 -3.79
CA PHE A 296 4.76 -2.84 -4.85
C PHE A 296 4.23 -3.41 -6.17
N ILE A 297 4.28 -4.73 -6.34
CA ILE A 297 3.82 -5.39 -7.56
C ILE A 297 2.31 -5.56 -7.47
N VAL A 298 1.60 -5.05 -8.47
CA VAL A 298 0.13 -5.04 -8.46
C VAL A 298 -0.47 -5.42 -9.81
N ASP A 299 -1.72 -5.86 -9.78
CA ASP A 299 -2.51 -6.13 -10.97
C ASP A 299 -2.89 -4.83 -11.68
N ARG A 300 -2.69 -4.80 -13.01
CA ARG A 300 -3.11 -3.74 -13.92
C ARG A 300 -3.83 -4.37 -15.12
N PRO A 301 -5.08 -4.81 -14.95
CA PRO A 301 -5.82 -5.42 -16.05
C PRO A 301 -6.06 -4.39 -17.17
N LEU A 302 -5.68 -4.74 -18.40
CA LEU A 302 -6.03 -4.01 -19.61
C LEU A 302 -7.13 -4.77 -20.38
N PRO A 303 -7.93 -4.10 -21.24
CA PRO A 303 -8.96 -4.77 -22.04
C PRO A 303 -8.43 -6.00 -22.80
N ASP A 304 -7.24 -5.89 -23.37
CA ASP A 304 -6.60 -6.96 -24.15
C ASP A 304 -5.56 -7.77 -23.35
N GLU A 305 -5.22 -7.34 -22.12
CA GLU A 305 -4.29 -8.03 -21.22
C GLU A 305 -4.86 -8.09 -19.78
N PRO A 306 -5.85 -8.95 -19.50
CA PRO A 306 -6.49 -9.03 -18.19
C PRO A 306 -5.53 -9.42 -17.05
N SER A 307 -4.42 -10.07 -17.38
CA SER A 307 -3.39 -10.48 -16.43
C SER A 307 -2.26 -9.45 -16.24
N GLY A 308 -2.41 -8.26 -16.82
CA GLY A 308 -1.40 -7.19 -16.79
C GLY A 308 -0.92 -6.86 -15.38
N LYS A 309 0.31 -6.35 -15.31
CA LYS A 309 1.01 -6.06 -14.05
C LYS A 309 1.66 -4.69 -14.13
N THR A 310 1.82 -4.06 -12.98
CA THR A 310 2.58 -2.82 -12.83
C THR A 310 3.26 -2.74 -11.47
N ILE A 311 4.02 -1.67 -11.25
CA ILE A 311 4.69 -1.36 -9.99
C ILE A 311 4.14 -0.03 -9.47
N ILE A 312 3.61 -0.02 -8.25
CA ILE A 312 3.32 1.22 -7.53
C ILE A 312 4.65 1.87 -7.15
N ALA A 313 4.88 3.11 -7.58
CA ALA A 313 6.15 3.80 -7.38
C ALA A 313 6.46 4.06 -5.90
N GLY A 314 5.41 4.25 -5.09
CA GLY A 314 5.57 4.39 -3.65
C GLY A 314 4.24 4.63 -2.96
N TYR A 315 3.99 3.85 -1.91
CA TYR A 315 2.89 4.14 -1.01
C TYR A 315 3.26 5.31 -0.08
N HIS A 316 2.33 6.20 0.24
CA HIS A 316 0.90 6.12 -0.11
C HIS A 316 0.51 6.94 -1.35
N TRP A 317 1.38 7.83 -1.80
CA TRP A 317 1.02 8.96 -2.66
C TRP A 317 1.01 8.66 -4.15
N PHE A 318 1.79 7.68 -4.60
CA PHE A 318 2.04 7.51 -6.02
C PHE A 318 1.18 6.42 -6.62
N GLY A 319 0.75 6.61 -7.87
CA GLY A 319 0.31 5.56 -8.78
C GLY A 319 1.49 4.74 -9.31
N ASP A 320 1.30 4.14 -10.48
CA ASP A 320 2.40 3.62 -11.27
C ASP A 320 3.00 4.69 -12.18
N TRP A 321 4.34 4.71 -12.22
CA TRP A 321 5.13 5.73 -12.92
C TRP A 321 6.13 5.04 -13.84
N GLY A 322 6.25 5.52 -15.08
CA GLY A 322 7.11 4.95 -16.13
C GLY A 322 8.54 4.76 -15.67
N ARG A 323 9.16 5.88 -15.26
CA ARG A 323 10.55 5.93 -14.82
C ARG A 323 10.81 5.00 -13.64
N ASP A 324 10.06 5.15 -12.55
CA ASP A 324 10.23 4.38 -11.32
C ASP A 324 10.02 2.88 -11.55
N THR A 325 9.03 2.51 -12.37
CA THR A 325 8.79 1.12 -12.75
C THR A 325 10.03 0.55 -13.44
N MET A 326 10.57 1.22 -14.46
CA MET A 326 11.67 0.65 -15.25
C MET A 326 12.98 0.59 -14.48
N ILE A 327 13.25 1.57 -13.62
CA ILE A 327 14.43 1.53 -12.73
C ILE A 327 14.32 0.37 -11.72
N SER A 328 13.14 0.21 -11.11
CA SER A 328 12.95 -0.76 -10.02
C SER A 328 12.67 -2.18 -10.52
N LEU A 329 12.20 -2.35 -11.76
CA LEU A 329 11.78 -3.63 -12.34
C LEU A 329 12.78 -4.76 -12.08
N PRO A 330 14.09 -4.63 -12.41
CA PRO A 330 15.03 -5.73 -12.24
C PRO A 330 15.22 -6.11 -10.77
N GLY A 331 15.25 -5.14 -9.86
CA GLY A 331 15.38 -5.37 -8.42
C GLY A 331 14.15 -6.03 -7.82
N LEU A 332 12.95 -5.61 -8.24
CA LEU A 332 11.69 -6.12 -7.70
C LEU A 332 11.28 -7.47 -8.29
N THR A 333 11.71 -7.80 -9.51
CA THR A 333 11.27 -9.01 -10.22
C THR A 333 12.43 -9.98 -10.47
N ILE A 334 13.42 -9.61 -11.30
CA ILE A 334 14.54 -10.46 -11.71
C ILE A 334 15.36 -10.93 -10.52
N ALA A 335 15.81 -10.00 -9.66
CA ALA A 335 16.62 -10.33 -8.48
C ALA A 335 15.86 -11.21 -7.48
N THR A 336 14.53 -11.23 -7.54
CA THR A 336 13.65 -12.07 -6.71
C THR A 336 13.24 -13.39 -7.37
N GLY A 337 13.71 -13.66 -8.60
CA GLY A 337 13.39 -14.87 -9.36
C GLY A 337 11.98 -14.89 -9.97
N ARG A 338 11.42 -13.72 -10.27
CA ARG A 338 10.04 -13.51 -10.77
C ARG A 338 10.03 -12.90 -12.17
N ALA A 339 10.79 -13.50 -13.09
CA ALA A 339 10.94 -12.98 -14.45
C ALA A 339 9.62 -12.95 -15.23
N GLU A 340 8.69 -13.86 -14.94
CA GLU A 340 7.35 -13.87 -15.53
C GLU A 340 6.55 -12.60 -15.22
N ILE A 341 6.75 -11.99 -14.04
CA ILE A 341 6.13 -10.71 -13.68
C ILE A 341 6.80 -9.58 -14.45
N ALA A 342 8.13 -9.62 -14.59
CA ALA A 342 8.88 -8.65 -15.39
C ALA A 342 8.37 -8.62 -16.84
N ARG A 343 8.19 -9.81 -17.42
CA ARG A 343 7.63 -10.02 -18.76
C ARG A 343 6.26 -9.36 -18.90
N ALA A 344 5.36 -9.60 -17.95
CA ALA A 344 4.03 -9.00 -17.96
C ALA A 344 4.09 -7.46 -17.89
N ILE A 345 4.90 -6.89 -17.01
CA ILE A 345 5.04 -5.43 -16.87
C ILE A 345 5.59 -4.82 -18.17
N LEU A 346 6.63 -5.40 -18.75
CA LEU A 346 7.24 -4.91 -20.00
C LEU A 346 6.23 -4.87 -21.15
N ARG A 347 5.36 -5.89 -21.26
CA ARG A 347 4.26 -5.92 -22.25
C ARG A 347 3.19 -4.88 -21.94
N THR A 348 2.75 -4.80 -20.68
CA THR A 348 1.74 -3.84 -20.25
C THR A 348 2.18 -2.41 -20.61
N PHE A 349 3.44 -2.03 -20.38
CA PHE A 349 3.94 -0.68 -20.66
C PHE A 349 4.12 -0.40 -22.16
N ALA A 350 4.42 -1.42 -22.98
CA ALA A 350 4.52 -1.27 -24.43
C ALA A 350 3.23 -0.74 -25.07
N ASN A 351 2.06 -1.08 -24.50
CA ASN A 351 0.76 -0.62 -24.98
C ASN A 351 0.52 0.89 -24.80
N TYR A 352 1.34 1.55 -23.98
CA TYR A 352 1.24 2.97 -23.71
C TYR A 352 2.32 3.79 -24.41
N VAL A 353 3.06 3.19 -25.33
CA VAL A 353 4.08 3.92 -26.09
C VAL A 353 3.38 4.82 -27.09
N ASP A 354 3.70 6.10 -27.03
CA ASP A 354 3.16 7.08 -27.96
C ASP A 354 4.23 8.10 -28.36
N GLN A 355 4.35 8.32 -29.67
CA GLN A 355 5.41 9.11 -30.28
C GLN A 355 6.83 8.77 -29.77
N GLY A 356 7.09 7.48 -29.57
CA GLY A 356 8.39 6.97 -29.10
C GLY A 356 8.67 7.23 -27.62
N MET A 357 7.66 7.60 -26.83
CA MET A 357 7.79 7.88 -25.41
C MET A 357 6.93 6.95 -24.58
N LEU A 358 7.46 6.50 -23.44
CA LEU A 358 6.63 6.00 -22.35
C LEU A 358 6.10 7.16 -21.50
N PRO A 359 4.90 7.02 -20.91
CA PRO A 359 4.39 8.04 -20.01
C PRO A 359 5.16 8.02 -18.68
N ASN A 360 5.34 9.21 -18.09
CA ASN A 360 5.90 9.37 -16.75
C ASN A 360 4.88 8.94 -15.69
N ARG A 361 3.65 9.48 -15.78
CA ARG A 361 2.55 9.18 -14.88
C ARG A 361 1.46 8.43 -15.63
N PHE A 362 1.08 7.28 -15.08
CA PHE A 362 -0.13 6.60 -15.51
C PHE A 362 -1.32 7.21 -14.75
N PRO A 363 -2.38 7.59 -15.47
CA PRO A 363 -3.46 8.39 -14.90
C PRO A 363 -4.33 7.57 -13.95
N ASP A 364 -4.82 8.21 -12.88
CA ASP A 364 -6.05 7.77 -12.21
C ASP A 364 -7.21 7.80 -13.21
N ALA A 365 -8.21 6.92 -13.04
CA ALA A 365 -9.21 6.62 -14.06
C ALA A 365 -9.78 7.87 -14.75
N ASP A 366 -9.90 7.79 -16.09
CA ASP A 366 -10.46 8.80 -17.00
C ASP A 366 -9.53 9.99 -17.39
N GLU A 367 -8.26 10.02 -16.93
CA GLU A 367 -7.25 10.97 -17.42
C GLU A 367 -6.34 10.38 -18.52
N GLN A 368 -5.64 11.25 -19.27
CA GLN A 368 -4.65 10.84 -20.28
C GLN A 368 -3.27 10.63 -19.63
N PRO A 369 -2.46 9.66 -20.09
CA PRO A 369 -1.09 9.51 -19.62
C PRO A 369 -0.24 10.76 -19.88
N GLU A 370 0.61 11.10 -18.92
CA GLU A 370 1.50 12.26 -19.05
C GLU A 370 2.85 11.84 -19.62
N TYR A 371 3.18 12.31 -20.81
CA TYR A 371 4.43 11.98 -21.51
C TYR A 371 5.57 12.98 -21.23
N ASN A 372 5.65 13.53 -20.02
CA ASN A 372 6.66 14.52 -19.62
C ASN A 372 7.95 13.88 -19.08
N THR A 373 8.50 12.89 -19.79
CA THR A 373 9.71 12.17 -19.38
C THR A 373 10.60 11.85 -20.59
N VAL A 374 11.89 12.20 -20.52
CA VAL A 374 12.88 11.75 -21.52
C VAL A 374 13.57 10.44 -21.10
N ASP A 375 13.64 10.17 -19.80
CA ASP A 375 14.38 9.03 -19.23
C ASP A 375 13.56 7.73 -19.17
N ALA A 376 12.24 7.77 -19.03
CA ALA A 376 11.45 6.54 -18.85
C ALA A 376 11.61 5.57 -20.04
N THR A 377 11.63 6.09 -21.27
CA THR A 377 11.86 5.28 -22.47
C THR A 377 13.22 4.62 -22.45
N LEU A 378 14.28 5.34 -22.10
CA LEU A 378 15.64 4.78 -22.07
C LEU A 378 15.81 3.75 -20.95
N TRP A 379 15.19 4.00 -19.79
CA TRP A 379 15.12 2.99 -18.73
C TRP A 379 14.34 1.73 -19.16
N TYR A 380 13.35 1.85 -20.04
CA TYR A 380 12.66 0.69 -20.60
C TYR A 380 13.57 -0.19 -21.46
N PHE A 381 14.44 0.40 -22.28
CA PHE A 381 15.48 -0.35 -23.00
C PHE A 381 16.40 -1.08 -22.03
N GLU A 382 16.86 -0.41 -20.98
CA GLU A 382 17.75 -1.02 -19.99
C GLU A 382 17.05 -2.13 -19.19
N ALA A 383 15.80 -1.92 -18.79
CA ALA A 383 14.99 -2.92 -18.11
C ALA A 383 14.78 -4.16 -18.98
N LEU A 384 14.48 -3.99 -20.27
CA LEU A 384 14.35 -5.08 -21.23
C LEU A 384 15.69 -5.80 -21.46
N ARG A 385 16.81 -5.07 -21.56
CA ARG A 385 18.15 -5.64 -21.70
C ARG A 385 18.52 -6.50 -20.48
N LEU A 386 18.26 -6.00 -19.28
CA LEU A 386 18.49 -6.74 -18.03
C LEU A 386 17.56 -7.96 -17.91
N TYR A 387 16.30 -7.84 -18.33
CA TYR A 387 15.36 -8.96 -18.43
C TYR A 387 15.88 -10.04 -19.40
N TYR A 388 16.27 -9.64 -20.62
CA TYR A 388 16.73 -10.56 -21.64
C TYR A 388 18.01 -11.28 -21.20
N ASN A 389 19.00 -10.55 -20.65
CA ASN A 389 20.23 -11.16 -20.13
C ASN A 389 19.98 -12.20 -19.02
N ALA A 390 18.86 -12.09 -18.30
CA ALA A 390 18.51 -13.01 -17.23
C ALA A 390 17.66 -14.20 -17.69
N THR A 391 17.04 -14.12 -18.88
CA THR A 391 16.01 -15.08 -19.32
C THR A 391 16.25 -15.71 -20.68
N ASP A 392 17.04 -15.07 -21.54
CA ASP A 392 17.18 -15.39 -22.97
C ASP A 392 15.82 -15.53 -23.70
N ASP A 393 14.80 -14.76 -23.27
CA ASP A 393 13.45 -14.80 -23.84
C ASP A 393 13.37 -14.08 -25.19
N ASP A 394 13.78 -14.79 -26.23
CA ASP A 394 13.69 -14.35 -27.62
C ASP A 394 12.25 -14.09 -28.09
N GLU A 395 11.26 -14.74 -27.48
CA GLU A 395 9.86 -14.55 -27.87
C GLU A 395 9.39 -13.14 -27.51
N LEU A 396 9.60 -12.73 -26.26
CA LEU A 396 9.27 -11.37 -25.83
C LEU A 396 10.09 -10.34 -26.60
N LEU A 397 11.39 -10.58 -26.81
CA LEU A 397 12.22 -9.64 -27.54
C LEU A 397 11.69 -9.43 -28.97
N ARG A 398 11.37 -10.51 -29.70
CA ARG A 398 10.78 -10.40 -31.05
C ARG A 398 9.44 -9.67 -31.05
N GLU A 399 8.62 -9.90 -30.03
CA GLU A 399 7.33 -9.22 -29.87
C GLU A 399 7.50 -7.71 -29.68
N LEU A 400 8.43 -7.28 -28.81
CA LEU A 400 8.61 -5.87 -28.45
C LEU A 400 9.55 -5.12 -29.39
N PHE A 401 10.37 -5.81 -30.18
CA PHE A 401 11.36 -5.20 -31.06
C PHE A 401 10.80 -4.12 -32.01
N PRO A 402 9.64 -4.31 -32.68
CA PRO A 402 9.07 -3.27 -33.54
C PRO A 402 8.78 -1.96 -32.79
N VAL A 403 8.34 -2.05 -31.53
CA VAL A 403 8.07 -0.89 -30.68
C VAL A 403 9.37 -0.17 -30.32
N LEU A 404 10.42 -0.94 -29.97
CA LEU A 404 11.75 -0.40 -29.68
C LEU A 404 12.36 0.31 -30.90
N ALA A 405 12.23 -0.28 -32.09
CA ALA A 405 12.72 0.32 -33.32
C ALA A 405 12.01 1.66 -33.61
N ASP A 406 10.68 1.71 -33.50
CA ASP A 406 9.92 2.96 -33.69
C ASP A 406 10.28 4.02 -32.63
N MET A 407 10.54 3.64 -31.37
CA MET A 407 11.06 4.57 -30.36
C MET A 407 12.37 5.22 -30.80
N ILE A 408 13.32 4.46 -31.34
CA ILE A 408 14.58 5.01 -31.85
C ILE A 408 14.33 5.92 -33.05
N ASP A 409 13.47 5.52 -33.99
CA ASP A 409 13.11 6.36 -35.14
C ASP A 409 12.49 7.70 -34.71
N TRP A 410 11.65 7.70 -33.66
CA TRP A 410 11.12 8.91 -33.03
C TRP A 410 12.21 9.80 -32.42
N HIS A 411 13.19 9.23 -31.72
CA HIS A 411 14.30 10.02 -31.19
C HIS A 411 15.18 10.58 -32.32
N CYS A 412 15.37 9.84 -33.42
CA CYS A 412 16.12 10.31 -34.58
C CYS A 412 15.42 11.46 -35.32
N ARG A 413 14.11 11.37 -35.57
CA ARG A 413 13.34 12.42 -36.27
C ARG A 413 12.94 13.59 -35.37
N GLY A 414 12.94 13.36 -34.06
CA GLY A 414 12.43 14.27 -33.03
C GLY A 414 11.02 13.91 -32.57
N THR A 415 10.79 14.07 -31.27
CA THR A 415 9.49 13.88 -30.60
C THR A 415 9.15 15.10 -29.73
N ARG A 416 8.22 14.93 -28.78
CA ARG A 416 7.76 15.99 -27.87
C ARG A 416 8.92 16.68 -27.15
N TYR A 417 8.66 17.92 -26.71
CA TYR A 417 9.57 18.69 -25.83
C TYR A 417 11.00 18.85 -26.36
N ASN A 418 11.11 18.95 -27.69
CA ASN A 418 12.38 19.06 -28.41
C ASN A 418 13.34 17.89 -28.12
N ILE A 419 12.83 16.69 -27.85
CA ILE A 419 13.66 15.49 -27.70
C ILE A 419 14.06 15.01 -29.09
N HIS A 420 15.34 15.05 -29.43
CA HIS A 420 15.85 14.62 -30.73
C HIS A 420 17.34 14.29 -30.72
N LEU A 421 17.78 13.49 -31.69
CA LEU A 421 19.19 13.28 -32.00
C LEU A 421 19.78 14.53 -32.65
N ASP A 422 20.81 15.09 -32.04
CA ASP A 422 21.57 16.19 -32.64
C ASP A 422 22.54 15.62 -33.69
N SER A 423 22.32 15.96 -34.95
CA SER A 423 23.15 15.53 -36.07
C SER A 423 24.62 15.99 -36.00
N ALA A 424 24.94 17.03 -35.21
CA ALA A 424 26.28 17.58 -35.12
C ALA A 424 27.24 16.70 -34.29
N ASP A 425 26.73 16.02 -33.27
CA ASP A 425 27.54 15.21 -32.35
C ASP A 425 26.95 13.83 -32.01
N GLY A 426 25.75 13.52 -32.50
CA GLY A 426 25.08 12.24 -32.28
C GLY A 426 24.50 12.07 -30.88
N LEU A 427 24.38 13.16 -30.10
CA LEU A 427 23.82 13.13 -28.76
C LEU A 427 22.33 13.49 -28.77
N LEU A 428 21.56 12.90 -27.85
CA LEU A 428 20.17 13.29 -27.61
C LEU A 428 20.12 14.62 -26.88
N TYR A 429 19.50 15.59 -27.53
CA TYR A 429 19.03 16.82 -26.91
C TYR A 429 17.62 16.59 -26.34
N ALA A 430 17.32 17.17 -25.19
CA ALA A 430 15.99 17.17 -24.59
C ALA A 430 15.72 18.46 -23.81
N GLY A 431 14.47 18.93 -23.88
CA GLY A 431 13.96 19.98 -23.01
C GLY A 431 13.54 21.26 -23.71
N GLU A 432 12.57 21.91 -23.11
CA GLU A 432 12.07 23.24 -23.45
C GLU A 432 11.75 24.01 -22.16
N ALA A 433 11.61 25.33 -22.26
CA ALA A 433 11.34 26.17 -21.10
C ALA A 433 10.02 25.78 -20.41
N GLY A 434 10.04 25.65 -19.08
CA GLY A 434 8.84 25.36 -18.27
C GLY A 434 8.47 23.88 -18.15
N VAL A 435 9.26 22.98 -18.74
CA VAL A 435 9.03 21.53 -18.71
C VAL A 435 10.16 20.80 -18.00
N GLN A 436 9.78 19.84 -17.15
CA GLN A 436 10.66 19.00 -16.36
C GLN A 436 10.64 17.57 -16.91
N LEU A 437 11.69 17.15 -17.60
CA LEU A 437 11.71 15.87 -18.34
C LEU A 437 12.55 14.77 -17.71
N THR A 438 13.50 15.13 -16.86
CA THR A 438 14.41 14.17 -16.21
C THR A 438 13.96 13.89 -14.79
N TRP A 439 14.48 12.83 -14.15
CA TRP A 439 14.18 12.44 -12.76
C TRP A 439 14.27 13.56 -11.71
N MET A 440 15.01 14.64 -11.96
CA MET A 440 14.96 15.87 -11.16
C MET A 440 13.78 16.75 -11.59
N ASP A 441 12.54 16.28 -11.36
CA ASP A 441 11.30 16.85 -11.92
C ASP A 441 10.46 17.69 -10.94
N ALA A 442 11.08 18.28 -9.92
CA ALA A 442 10.37 19.16 -9.00
C ALA A 442 9.86 20.44 -9.72
N LYS A 443 8.55 20.70 -9.61
CA LYS A 443 7.88 21.88 -10.17
C LYS A 443 6.88 22.48 -9.16
N VAL A 444 6.88 23.80 -9.02
CA VAL A 444 5.94 24.56 -8.16
C VAL A 444 5.23 25.60 -9.01
N GLY A 445 3.93 25.39 -9.26
CA GLY A 445 3.22 26.18 -10.27
C GLY A 445 3.91 26.02 -11.63
N ASP A 446 4.32 27.13 -12.25
CA ASP A 446 5.05 27.12 -13.51
C ASP A 446 6.57 27.04 -13.36
N TRP A 447 7.09 27.14 -12.13
CA TRP A 447 8.53 27.15 -11.88
C TRP A 447 9.10 25.73 -11.80
N VAL A 448 9.94 25.38 -12.79
CA VAL A 448 10.77 24.17 -12.77
C VAL A 448 12.02 24.44 -11.94
N VAL A 449 12.21 23.69 -10.85
CA VAL A 449 13.27 23.95 -9.87
C VAL A 449 14.65 23.55 -10.41
N THR A 450 14.72 22.43 -11.12
CA THR A 450 15.96 21.83 -11.64
C THR A 450 15.83 21.54 -13.15
N PRO A 451 15.73 22.57 -14.01
CA PRO A 451 15.65 22.34 -15.45
C PRO A 451 16.96 21.78 -15.97
N ARG A 452 16.89 20.65 -16.66
CA ARG A 452 18.06 19.95 -17.24
C ARG A 452 17.96 19.91 -18.77
N ILE A 453 17.76 21.09 -19.35
CA ILE A 453 17.65 21.29 -20.79
C ILE A 453 19.02 21.14 -21.44
N GLY A 454 19.09 20.44 -22.57
CA GLY A 454 20.33 20.20 -23.30
C GLY A 454 20.57 18.71 -23.49
N LYS A 455 21.77 18.24 -23.14
CA LYS A 455 22.20 16.85 -23.36
C LYS A 455 22.55 16.20 -22.02
N PRO A 456 21.56 15.74 -21.22
CA PRO A 456 21.83 15.15 -19.91
C PRO A 456 22.64 13.86 -20.04
N ILE A 457 23.50 13.60 -19.04
CA ILE A 457 24.49 12.51 -19.09
C ILE A 457 23.82 11.14 -19.19
N GLU A 458 22.87 10.86 -18.30
CA GLU A 458 22.17 9.58 -18.22
C GLU A 458 21.25 9.28 -19.41
N ILE A 459 20.92 10.31 -20.20
CA ILE A 459 20.13 10.15 -21.43
C ILE A 459 21.02 9.76 -22.61
N ASN A 460 22.30 10.14 -22.56
CA ASN A 460 23.27 9.91 -23.63
C ASN A 460 24.16 8.68 -23.39
N ALA A 461 24.32 8.28 -22.13
CA ALA A 461 25.00 7.04 -21.74
C ALA A 461 24.11 5.83 -22.05
#